data_AF-A0AA36CL55-F1
#
_entry.id   AF-A0AA36CL55-F1
#
_cell.length_a   1.000
_cell.length_b   1.000
_cell.length_c   1.000
_cell.angle_alpha   90.00
_cell.angle_beta   90.00
_cell.angle_gamma   90.00
#
_symmetry.space_group_name_H-M   'P 1'
#
loop_
_entity.id
_entity.type
_entity.pdbx_description
1 polymer ?
#
loop_
_entity_poly.entity_id
_entity_poly.type
_entity_poly.pdbx_seq_one_letter_code
_entity_poly.pdbx_strand_id
1 'polypeptide(L)'
;MLEVNTILADDGYINNLTVNRLKTIGKDADVGEYIDYIDIQDNRTRYVTVQVASKEQAKDSRDRLLYWQDSEKRILTTEDTGIIAYSYGLPEENMKIKREITFDGSGDAAQPVEKIGTGDGGANDRARMVNTKYNGGYKQVYKASNNGRIRSVDLSDDGIDMNSENGRIFITTKELTAMADGGPVKVGNTNGYIEITADGTFNFHGKGFNFSQTKI
;
A
#
# COMPACT_ATOMS: atom_id res chain seq x y z
N MET A 1 -11.82 -2.36 35.81
CA MET A 1 -11.48 -1.43 34.72
C MET A 1 -11.10 -2.28 33.53
N LEU A 2 -12.03 -2.37 32.58
CA LEU A 2 -11.95 -2.94 31.24
C LEU A 2 -13.37 -2.81 30.69
N GLU A 3 -13.54 -2.15 29.56
CA GLU A 3 -14.79 -2.15 28.79
C GLU A 3 -14.43 -2.07 27.31
N VAL A 4 -14.44 -3.22 26.66
CA VAL A 4 -14.68 -3.28 25.21
C VAL A 4 -16.19 -3.45 25.10
N ASN A 5 -16.89 -2.39 24.72
CA ASN A 5 -18.27 -2.48 24.26
C ASN A 5 -18.28 -2.06 22.80
N THR A 6 -18.75 -3.00 21.98
CA THR A 6 -18.94 -2.94 20.54
C THR A 6 -19.32 -1.54 20.04
N ILE A 7 -18.52 -0.98 19.13
CA ILE A 7 -18.89 0.25 18.43
C ILE A 7 -19.64 -0.11 17.16
N LEU A 8 -20.89 0.31 17.10
CA LEU A 8 -21.65 0.48 15.87
C LEU A 8 -21.89 1.97 15.69
N ALA A 9 -21.47 2.54 14.57
CA ALA A 9 -21.70 3.92 14.22
C ALA A 9 -22.45 3.97 12.89
N ASP A 10 -23.75 3.64 12.95
CA ASP A 10 -24.66 4.01 11.86
C ASP A 10 -25.32 5.38 12.13
N ASP A 11 -25.54 5.78 13.40
CA ASP A 11 -26.06 7.12 13.78
C ASP A 11 -25.58 7.65 15.17
N GLY A 12 -24.58 7.00 15.79
CA GLY A 12 -24.09 7.32 17.15
C GLY A 12 -22.73 8.02 17.18
N TYR A 13 -22.58 9.04 18.05
CA TYR A 13 -21.29 9.69 18.30
C TYR A 13 -20.34 8.76 19.09
N ILE A 14 -19.23 8.36 18.46
CA ILE A 14 -18.10 7.73 19.17
C ILE A 14 -17.27 8.85 19.80
N ASN A 15 -17.58 9.21 21.05
CA ASN A 15 -16.86 10.29 21.72
C ASN A 15 -15.51 9.87 22.31
N ASN A 16 -15.27 8.58 22.57
CA ASN A 16 -13.97 8.09 23.06
C ASN A 16 -13.82 6.57 22.85
N LEU A 17 -13.00 6.17 21.88
CA LEU A 17 -12.59 4.78 21.70
C LEU A 17 -11.18 4.61 22.28
N THR A 18 -11.05 3.94 23.43
CA THR A 18 -9.76 3.63 24.07
C THR A 18 -9.42 2.15 23.85
N VAL A 19 -9.05 1.78 22.62
CA VAL A 19 -8.52 0.43 22.31
C VAL A 19 -7.14 0.54 21.67
N ASN A 20 -6.25 -0.39 22.03
CA ASN A 20 -4.92 -0.47 21.44
C ASN A 20 -4.92 -1.17 20.07
N ARG A 21 -6.02 -1.86 19.72
CA ARG A 21 -6.19 -2.58 18.46
C ARG A 21 -7.66 -2.63 18.04
N LEU A 22 -7.92 -2.41 16.76
CA LEU A 22 -9.23 -2.55 16.14
C LEU A 22 -9.13 -3.54 14.96
N LYS A 23 -9.98 -4.57 14.96
CA LYS A 23 -10.13 -5.51 13.84
C LYS A 23 -11.57 -5.48 13.32
N THR A 24 -11.74 -5.37 11.99
CA THR A 24 -13.08 -5.34 11.36
C THR A 24 -13.56 -6.72 10.91
N ILE A 25 -13.37 -7.75 11.74
CA ILE A 25 -13.72 -9.13 11.36
C ILE A 25 -15.24 -9.27 11.28
N GLY A 26 -15.72 -10.02 10.28
CA GLY A 26 -17.13 -10.36 10.13
C GLY A 26 -17.70 -11.12 11.33
N LYS A 27 -19.02 -11.06 11.53
CA LYS A 27 -19.69 -11.61 12.71
C LYS A 27 -19.64 -13.14 12.78
N ASP A 28 -19.62 -13.78 11.61
CA ASP A 28 -19.60 -15.23 11.45
C ASP A 28 -18.48 -15.59 10.47
N ALA A 29 -17.50 -16.34 10.96
CA ALA A 29 -16.49 -17.00 10.15
C ALA A 29 -16.35 -18.44 10.64
N ASP A 30 -16.02 -19.35 9.74
CA ASP A 30 -15.83 -20.76 10.07
C ASP A 30 -14.37 -21.19 9.99
N VAL A 31 -14.03 -22.23 10.76
CA VAL A 31 -12.67 -22.79 10.74
C VAL A 31 -12.35 -23.28 9.32
N GLY A 32 -11.20 -22.86 8.79
CA GLY A 32 -10.79 -23.12 7.42
C GLY A 32 -11.23 -22.06 6.40
N GLU A 33 -12.10 -21.12 6.78
CA GLU A 33 -12.50 -20.01 5.92
C GLU A 33 -11.40 -18.94 5.82
N TYR A 34 -11.23 -18.37 4.63
CA TYR A 34 -10.41 -17.17 4.45
C TYR A 34 -11.25 -15.92 4.68
N ILE A 35 -10.79 -15.08 5.60
CA ILE A 35 -11.42 -13.79 5.89
C ILE A 35 -10.51 -12.64 5.51
N ASP A 36 -11.11 -11.54 5.06
CA ASP A 36 -10.47 -10.24 4.85
C ASP A 36 -10.89 -9.28 5.95
N TYR A 37 -9.95 -8.59 6.57
CA TYR A 37 -10.25 -7.59 7.60
C TYR A 37 -9.22 -6.46 7.62
N ILE A 38 -9.62 -5.34 8.20
CA ILE A 38 -8.72 -4.22 8.52
C ILE A 38 -8.26 -4.39 9.96
N ASP A 39 -6.94 -4.33 10.17
CA ASP A 39 -6.28 -4.34 11.47
C ASP A 39 -5.61 -2.99 11.69
N ILE A 40 -6.07 -2.25 12.70
CA ILE A 40 -5.49 -0.99 13.13
C ILE A 40 -4.87 -1.23 14.49
N GLN A 41 -3.55 -1.13 14.55
CA GLN A 41 -2.78 -1.35 15.79
C GLN A 41 -1.55 -0.46 15.76
N ASP A 42 -1.23 0.14 16.91
CA ASP A 42 -0.09 1.05 17.07
C ASP A 42 -0.10 2.17 16.01
N ASN A 43 0.93 2.26 15.17
CA ASN A 43 1.06 3.23 14.08
C ASN A 43 0.81 2.61 12.70
N ARG A 44 -0.06 1.59 12.63
CA ARG A 44 -0.31 0.82 11.40
C ARG A 44 -1.78 0.61 11.14
N THR A 45 -2.15 0.77 9.88
CA THR A 45 -3.42 0.30 9.32
C THR A 45 -3.12 -0.75 8.26
N ARG A 46 -3.63 -1.97 8.43
CA ARG A 46 -3.34 -3.11 7.54
C ARG A 46 -4.60 -3.71 6.98
N TYR A 47 -4.56 -4.07 5.70
CA TYR A 47 -5.57 -4.90 5.05
C TYR A 47 -5.02 -6.32 5.02
N VAL A 48 -5.68 -7.23 5.72
CA VAL A 48 -5.16 -8.57 6.00
C VAL A 48 -6.12 -9.62 5.49
N THR A 49 -5.58 -10.63 4.82
CA THR A 49 -6.28 -11.90 4.56
C THR A 49 -5.67 -12.99 5.42
N VAL A 50 -6.48 -13.84 6.03
CA VAL A 50 -5.99 -14.98 6.82
C VAL A 50 -7.02 -16.10 6.81
N GLN A 51 -6.56 -17.34 6.99
CA GLN A 51 -7.44 -18.48 7.22
C GLN A 51 -7.74 -18.61 8.72
N VAL A 52 -9.00 -18.78 9.08
CA VAL A 52 -9.42 -19.00 10.47
C VAL A 52 -8.94 -20.38 10.93
N ALA A 53 -8.10 -20.40 11.99
CA ALA A 53 -7.53 -21.64 12.51
C ALA A 53 -8.36 -22.25 13.65
N SER A 54 -9.01 -21.42 14.45
CA SER A 54 -9.90 -21.86 15.53
C SER A 54 -11.05 -20.89 15.75
N LYS A 55 -12.11 -21.40 16.38
CA LYS A 55 -13.33 -20.68 16.73
C LYS A 55 -13.73 -21.08 18.14
N GLU A 56 -13.76 -20.12 19.04
CA GLU A 56 -14.04 -20.31 20.47
C GLU A 56 -15.02 -19.26 20.94
N GLN A 57 -15.81 -19.55 21.98
CA GLN A 57 -16.70 -18.55 22.55
C GLN A 57 -15.88 -17.39 23.14
N ALA A 58 -16.22 -16.19 22.72
CA ALA A 58 -15.56 -14.98 23.18
C ALA A 58 -15.78 -14.79 24.68
N LYS A 59 -14.78 -14.19 25.32
CA LYS A 59 -14.83 -13.83 26.74
C LYS A 59 -14.51 -12.37 26.93
N ASP A 60 -15.13 -11.78 27.95
CA ASP A 60 -14.72 -10.47 28.42
C ASP A 60 -13.42 -10.54 29.21
N SER A 61 -12.95 -9.37 29.61
CA SER A 61 -11.73 -9.22 30.39
C SER A 61 -11.71 -9.85 31.78
N ARG A 62 -12.87 -10.31 32.28
CA ARG A 62 -13.05 -10.98 33.57
C ARG A 62 -13.33 -12.48 33.37
N ASP A 63 -13.00 -13.01 32.19
CA ASP A 63 -13.21 -14.41 31.80
C ASP A 63 -14.69 -14.84 31.73
N ARG A 64 -15.63 -13.88 31.64
CA ARG A 64 -17.07 -14.18 31.47
C ARG A 64 -17.37 -14.43 30.00
N LEU A 65 -18.14 -15.48 29.72
CA LEU A 65 -18.60 -15.80 28.38
C LEU A 65 -19.45 -14.66 27.80
N LEU A 66 -19.26 -14.39 26.52
CA LEU A 66 -20.00 -13.37 25.78
C LEU A 66 -21.02 -14.01 24.84
N TYR A 67 -22.15 -13.34 24.72
CA TYR A 67 -23.28 -13.68 23.88
C TYR A 67 -23.73 -12.42 23.13
N TRP A 68 -24.41 -12.61 22.01
CA TRP A 68 -25.12 -11.53 21.32
C TRP A 68 -26.46 -11.29 22.01
N GLN A 69 -26.83 -10.03 22.20
CA GLN A 69 -28.11 -9.68 22.82
C GLN A 69 -29.31 -10.19 21.99
N ASP A 70 -29.17 -10.21 20.67
CA ASP A 70 -30.21 -10.58 19.70
C ASP A 70 -29.60 -11.16 18.41
N SER A 71 -30.47 -11.54 17.48
CA SER A 71 -30.09 -12.06 16.16
C SER A 71 -29.48 -11.01 15.22
N GLU A 72 -29.60 -9.71 15.52
CA GLU A 72 -28.92 -8.65 14.77
C GLU A 72 -27.42 -8.64 15.06
N LYS A 73 -27.00 -9.29 16.17
CA LYS A 73 -25.59 -9.45 16.57
C LYS A 73 -24.88 -8.10 16.61
N ARG A 74 -25.49 -7.15 17.31
CA ARG A 74 -25.05 -5.76 17.39
C ARG A 74 -24.41 -5.42 18.74
N ILE A 75 -24.99 -5.94 19.82
CA ILE A 75 -24.57 -5.68 21.19
C ILE A 75 -24.16 -6.99 21.83
N LEU A 76 -23.03 -6.96 22.54
CA LEU A 76 -22.55 -8.09 23.35
C LEU A 76 -23.11 -7.99 24.77
N THR A 77 -23.43 -9.13 25.36
CA THR A 77 -23.86 -9.26 26.75
C THR A 77 -23.18 -10.46 27.40
N THR A 78 -23.11 -10.47 28.73
CA THR A 78 -22.70 -11.64 29.52
C THR A 78 -23.88 -12.46 30.01
N GLU A 79 -25.11 -12.03 29.73
CA GLU A 79 -26.31 -12.83 29.97
C GLU A 79 -26.43 -13.91 28.88
N ASP A 80 -26.77 -15.14 29.25
CA ASP A 80 -26.94 -16.22 28.30
C ASP A 80 -28.24 -16.04 27.51
N THR A 81 -28.12 -15.54 26.28
CA THR A 81 -29.20 -15.39 25.32
C THR A 81 -29.37 -16.61 24.41
N GLY A 82 -28.48 -17.61 24.52
CA GLY A 82 -28.35 -18.72 23.57
C GLY A 82 -27.66 -18.36 22.25
N ILE A 83 -27.31 -17.09 22.01
CA ILE A 83 -26.68 -16.64 20.76
C ILE A 83 -25.18 -16.38 21.00
N ILE A 84 -24.35 -17.39 20.79
CA ILE A 84 -22.91 -17.34 21.13
C ILE A 84 -22.17 -16.28 20.30
N ALA A 85 -21.36 -15.45 20.97
CA ALA A 85 -20.36 -14.60 20.33
C ALA A 85 -19.02 -15.33 20.23
N TYR A 86 -18.36 -15.27 19.08
CA TYR A 86 -17.13 -16.01 18.81
C TYR A 86 -15.91 -15.09 18.73
N SER A 87 -14.78 -15.61 19.21
CA SER A 87 -13.44 -15.14 18.91
C SER A 87 -12.72 -16.12 17.98
N TYR A 88 -11.89 -15.60 17.09
CA TYR A 88 -11.22 -16.39 16.05
C TYR A 88 -9.71 -16.44 16.28
N GLY A 89 -9.15 -17.65 16.20
CA GLY A 89 -7.70 -17.86 16.15
C GLY A 89 -7.17 -17.55 14.77
N LEU A 90 -6.38 -16.48 14.65
CA LEU A 90 -5.82 -15.98 13.39
C LEU A 90 -4.28 -16.02 13.46
N PRO A 91 -3.63 -17.14 13.08
CA PRO A 91 -2.18 -17.29 13.16
C PRO A 91 -1.44 -16.29 12.26
N GLU A 92 -0.47 -15.57 12.81
CA GLU A 92 0.25 -14.50 12.11
C GLU A 92 1.07 -15.04 10.92
N GLU A 93 1.60 -16.24 11.03
CA GLU A 93 2.36 -16.93 9.97
C GLU A 93 1.54 -17.16 8.69
N ASN A 94 0.20 -17.24 8.82
CA ASN A 94 -0.71 -17.42 7.69
C ASN A 94 -1.32 -16.11 7.20
N MET A 95 -1.04 -14.99 7.85
CA MET A 95 -1.56 -13.69 7.45
C MET A 95 -0.88 -13.20 6.17
N LYS A 96 -1.70 -12.72 5.24
CA LYS A 96 -1.27 -12.01 4.03
C LYS A 96 -1.67 -10.56 4.16
N ILE A 97 -0.68 -9.71 4.46
CA ILE A 97 -0.85 -8.26 4.44
C ILE A 97 -0.91 -7.81 2.98
N LYS A 98 -2.09 -7.40 2.52
CA LYS A 98 -2.35 -6.90 1.16
C LYS A 98 -2.03 -5.42 1.01
N ARG A 99 -2.14 -4.65 2.10
CA ARG A 99 -1.79 -3.23 2.19
C ARG A 99 -1.41 -2.88 3.62
N GLU A 100 -0.43 -2.00 3.78
CA GLU A 100 -0.03 -1.43 5.08
C GLU A 100 0.18 0.07 4.91
N ILE A 101 -0.43 0.88 5.77
CA ILE A 101 -0.16 2.31 5.91
C ILE A 101 0.49 2.51 7.27
N THR A 102 1.65 3.16 7.30
CA THR A 102 2.46 3.34 8.50
C THR A 102 3.39 4.54 8.37
N PHE A 103 4.36 4.66 9.27
CA PHE A 103 5.46 5.62 9.21
C PHE A 103 6.79 4.88 9.09
N ASP A 104 7.69 5.43 8.29
CA ASP A 104 9.11 5.08 8.28
C ASP A 104 9.90 6.12 9.08
N GLY A 105 10.82 5.67 9.93
CA GLY A 105 11.49 6.52 10.92
C GLY A 105 10.66 6.80 12.18
N SER A 106 11.03 7.86 12.92
CA SER A 106 10.38 8.24 14.18
C SER A 106 10.51 9.73 14.47
N GLY A 107 9.63 10.26 15.32
CA GLY A 107 9.61 11.67 15.70
C GLY A 107 9.27 12.59 14.52
N ASP A 108 9.85 13.79 14.52
CA ASP A 108 9.65 14.81 13.48
C ASP A 108 10.10 14.34 12.08
N ALA A 109 11.07 13.42 12.01
CA ALA A 109 11.59 12.88 10.77
C ALA A 109 10.71 11.75 10.17
N ALA A 110 9.66 11.32 10.87
CA ALA A 110 8.83 10.21 10.44
C ALA A 110 8.09 10.53 9.12
N GLN A 111 8.26 9.67 8.13
CA GLN A 111 7.64 9.83 6.81
C GLN A 111 6.48 8.84 6.66
N PRO A 112 5.28 9.28 6.25
CA PRO A 112 4.19 8.35 6.01
C PRO A 112 4.50 7.48 4.78
N VAL A 113 4.30 6.18 4.97
CA VAL A 113 4.57 5.15 3.97
C VAL A 113 3.34 4.27 3.79
N GLU A 114 3.05 3.97 2.53
CA GLU A 114 2.05 2.99 2.15
C GLU A 114 2.71 1.88 1.33
N LYS A 115 2.47 0.63 1.72
CA LYS A 115 2.91 -0.57 1.02
C LYS A 115 1.70 -1.31 0.47
N ILE A 116 1.72 -1.67 -0.81
CA ILE A 116 0.61 -2.31 -1.51
C ILE A 116 1.10 -3.59 -2.19
N GLY A 117 0.35 -4.67 -2.01
CA GLY A 117 0.63 -6.01 -2.55
C GLY A 117 1.21 -6.96 -1.50
N THR A 118 0.98 -8.25 -1.70
CA THR A 118 1.47 -9.31 -0.80
C THR A 118 2.97 -9.52 -0.92
N GLY A 119 3.58 -9.07 -2.02
CA GLY A 119 4.94 -9.41 -2.41
C GLY A 119 5.06 -10.86 -2.88
N ASP A 120 6.29 -11.26 -3.17
CA ASP A 120 6.63 -12.61 -3.65
C ASP A 120 7.47 -13.41 -2.63
N GLY A 121 7.40 -13.02 -1.35
CA GLY A 121 8.18 -13.62 -0.25
C GLY A 121 9.65 -13.21 -0.21
N GLY A 122 10.12 -12.36 -1.15
CA GLY A 122 11.46 -11.78 -1.11
C GLY A 122 11.63 -10.68 -0.07
N ALA A 123 12.89 -10.36 0.24
CA ALA A 123 13.24 -9.22 1.10
C ALA A 123 12.92 -7.86 0.45
N ASN A 124 12.94 -6.80 1.25
CA ASN A 124 12.91 -5.40 0.81
C ASN A 124 11.68 -5.00 -0.02
N ASP A 125 10.49 -5.51 0.32
CA ASP A 125 9.23 -5.19 -0.35
C ASP A 125 9.24 -5.53 -1.87
N ARG A 126 9.90 -6.64 -2.23
CA ARG A 126 9.87 -7.16 -3.61
C ARG A 126 8.45 -7.55 -4.02
N ALA A 127 8.11 -7.26 -5.27
CA ALA A 127 6.76 -7.41 -5.83
C ALA A 127 5.67 -6.62 -5.06
N ARG A 128 6.06 -5.52 -4.41
CA ARG A 128 5.15 -4.56 -3.79
C ARG A 128 5.37 -3.18 -4.39
N MET A 129 4.31 -2.38 -4.37
CA MET A 129 4.40 -0.93 -4.54
C MET A 129 4.63 -0.31 -3.15
N VAL A 130 5.53 0.67 -3.08
CA VAL A 130 5.81 1.46 -1.89
C VAL A 130 5.67 2.93 -2.25
N ASN A 131 4.75 3.61 -1.59
CA ASN A 131 4.53 5.04 -1.70
C ASN A 131 5.08 5.72 -0.45
N THR A 132 5.92 6.73 -0.62
CA THR A 132 6.51 7.47 0.49
C THR A 132 6.35 8.96 0.22
N LYS A 133 5.67 9.67 1.11
CA LYS A 133 5.78 11.13 1.17
C LYS A 133 7.01 11.43 2.03
N TYR A 134 8.05 12.00 1.44
CA TYR A 134 9.26 12.41 2.14
C TYR A 134 9.32 13.94 2.28
N ASN A 135 10.26 14.48 3.05
CA ASN A 135 10.46 15.93 3.08
C ASN A 135 10.97 16.42 1.71
N GLY A 136 10.24 17.35 1.08
CA GLY A 136 10.55 17.86 -0.25
C GLY A 136 10.13 16.97 -1.43
N GLY A 137 9.27 15.96 -1.21
CA GLY A 137 8.69 15.23 -2.34
C GLY A 137 7.78 14.06 -2.01
N TYR A 138 7.43 13.29 -3.04
CA TYR A 138 6.62 12.07 -2.97
C TYR A 138 7.11 11.05 -4.00
N LYS A 139 7.42 9.83 -3.55
CA LYS A 139 7.99 8.78 -4.37
C LYS A 139 7.08 7.55 -4.41
N GLN A 140 6.83 7.03 -5.60
CA GLN A 140 6.25 5.72 -5.82
C GLN A 140 7.33 4.77 -6.33
N VAL A 141 7.47 3.60 -5.71
CA VAL A 141 8.48 2.59 -6.06
C VAL A 141 7.84 1.23 -6.16
N TYR A 142 7.92 0.60 -7.33
CA TYR A 142 7.63 -0.80 -7.52
C TYR A 142 8.91 -1.59 -7.79
N LYS A 143 9.16 -2.63 -6.99
CA LYS A 143 10.27 -3.56 -7.19
C LYS A 143 9.76 -4.81 -7.88
N ALA A 144 10.26 -5.13 -9.06
CA ALA A 144 9.78 -6.30 -9.80
C ALA A 144 10.02 -7.59 -9.04
N SER A 145 9.09 -8.52 -9.25
CA SER A 145 9.20 -9.87 -8.71
C SER A 145 10.51 -10.55 -9.13
N ASN A 146 11.03 -11.40 -8.26
CA ASN A 146 12.26 -12.19 -8.38
C ASN A 146 13.57 -11.40 -8.38
N ASN A 147 13.68 -10.30 -9.12
CA ASN A 147 14.94 -9.57 -9.29
C ASN A 147 15.02 -8.23 -8.55
N GLY A 148 13.91 -7.70 -8.03
CA GLY A 148 13.90 -6.48 -7.24
C GLY A 148 14.20 -5.19 -8.03
N ARG A 149 14.31 -5.27 -9.35
CA ARG A 149 14.59 -4.10 -10.21
C ARG A 149 13.55 -3.01 -10.00
N ILE A 150 13.96 -1.76 -10.10
CA ILE A 150 13.12 -0.62 -9.71
C ILE A 150 12.32 -0.07 -10.90
N ARG A 151 11.04 0.22 -10.67
CA ARG A 151 10.25 1.20 -11.44
C ARG A 151 9.79 2.27 -10.47
N SER A 152 9.99 3.53 -10.80
CA SER A 152 9.62 4.60 -9.90
C SER A 152 9.21 5.87 -10.62
N VAL A 153 8.37 6.63 -9.93
CA VAL A 153 8.10 8.03 -10.22
C VAL A 153 8.39 8.81 -8.94
N ASP A 154 9.24 9.82 -9.04
CA ASP A 154 9.61 10.71 -7.93
C ASP A 154 9.14 12.12 -8.25
N LEU A 155 8.28 12.67 -7.41
CA LEU A 155 7.78 14.04 -7.48
C LEU A 155 8.52 14.84 -6.40
N SER A 156 9.68 15.39 -6.73
CA SER A 156 10.49 16.19 -5.83
C SER A 156 10.22 17.68 -6.03
N ASP A 157 10.63 18.51 -5.06
CA ASP A 157 10.57 19.97 -5.18
C ASP A 157 11.41 20.51 -6.36
N ASP A 158 12.46 19.78 -6.75
CA ASP A 158 13.35 20.14 -7.86
C ASP A 158 12.87 19.63 -9.23
N GLY A 159 11.89 18.73 -9.27
CA GLY A 159 11.38 18.16 -10.52
C GLY A 159 10.82 16.74 -10.41
N ILE A 160 10.56 16.15 -11.59
CA ILE A 160 9.97 14.81 -11.72
C ILE A 160 10.96 13.84 -12.36
N ASP A 161 11.26 12.75 -11.67
CA ASP A 161 12.07 11.65 -12.19
C ASP A 161 11.22 10.40 -12.47
N MET A 162 11.42 9.80 -13.64
CA MET A 162 10.82 8.51 -14.01
C MET A 162 11.91 7.50 -14.33
N ASN A 163 11.84 6.32 -13.70
CA ASN A 163 12.83 5.26 -13.88
C ASN A 163 12.19 3.91 -14.19
N SER A 164 12.84 3.13 -15.06
CA SER A 164 12.50 1.74 -15.38
C SER A 164 13.79 0.93 -15.57
N GLU A 165 14.28 0.33 -14.49
CA GLU A 165 15.56 -0.38 -14.49
C GLU A 165 15.51 -1.65 -15.35
N ASN A 166 16.37 -1.73 -16.36
CA ASN A 166 16.40 -2.79 -17.37
C ASN A 166 15.03 -3.04 -18.04
N GLY A 167 14.18 -2.00 -18.06
CA GLY A 167 12.88 -2.01 -18.70
C GLY A 167 12.79 -0.89 -19.73
N ARG A 168 11.66 -0.83 -20.42
CA ARG A 168 11.31 0.31 -21.27
C ARG A 168 10.31 1.20 -20.55
N ILE A 169 10.31 2.48 -20.92
CA ILE A 169 9.18 3.39 -20.73
C ILE A 169 8.49 3.49 -22.09
N PHE A 170 7.18 3.27 -22.14
CA PHE A 170 6.39 3.32 -23.37
C PHE A 170 5.26 4.34 -23.21
N ILE A 171 5.23 5.35 -24.08
CA ILE A 171 4.29 6.47 -24.04
C ILE A 171 3.37 6.36 -25.26
N THR A 172 2.08 6.15 -25.02
CA THR A 172 1.05 6.15 -26.07
C THR A 172 0.15 7.35 -25.88
N THR A 173 0.04 8.20 -26.89
CA THR A 173 -0.83 9.37 -26.87
C THR A 173 -1.26 9.71 -28.29
N LYS A 174 -2.36 10.45 -28.43
CA LYS A 174 -2.77 11.05 -29.70
C LYS A 174 -1.74 12.10 -30.15
N GLU A 175 -1.28 12.93 -29.22
CA GLU A 175 -0.32 14.02 -29.44
C GLU A 175 0.65 14.06 -28.25
N LEU A 176 1.96 14.16 -28.53
CA LEU A 176 3.01 14.32 -27.54
C LEU A 176 3.76 15.63 -27.80
N THR A 177 3.79 16.52 -26.81
CA THR A 177 4.59 17.74 -26.83
C THR A 177 5.64 17.67 -25.74
N ALA A 178 6.91 17.80 -26.10
CA ALA A 178 8.05 17.85 -25.18
C ALA A 178 8.86 19.11 -25.47
N MET A 179 8.78 20.10 -24.58
CA MET A 179 9.41 21.41 -24.73
C MET A 179 10.06 21.80 -23.41
N ALA A 180 11.27 22.36 -23.48
CA ALA A 180 11.92 23.00 -22.34
C ALA A 180 11.76 24.52 -22.47
N ASP A 181 11.54 25.20 -21.34
CA ASP A 181 11.48 26.67 -21.27
C ASP A 181 12.86 27.20 -20.88
N GLY A 182 13.61 27.71 -21.86
CA GLY A 182 14.97 28.24 -21.66
C GLY A 182 16.06 27.20 -21.38
N GLY A 183 15.73 25.90 -21.35
CA GLY A 183 16.68 24.80 -21.18
C GLY A 183 16.85 23.94 -22.44
N PRO A 184 17.86 23.06 -22.51
CA PRO A 184 18.04 22.14 -23.63
C PRO A 184 17.07 20.96 -23.56
N VAL A 185 16.66 20.43 -24.72
CA VAL A 185 15.94 19.16 -24.85
C VAL A 185 16.89 18.11 -25.42
N LYS A 186 17.05 16.98 -24.73
CA LYS A 186 17.90 15.85 -25.16
C LYS A 186 17.07 14.60 -25.40
N VAL A 187 17.25 13.98 -26.58
CA VAL A 187 16.57 12.73 -26.95
C VAL A 187 17.60 11.72 -27.45
N GLY A 188 17.78 10.61 -26.74
CA GLY A 188 18.72 9.55 -27.11
C GLY A 188 19.13 8.68 -25.92
N ASN A 189 20.38 8.21 -25.94
CA ASN A 189 20.98 7.42 -24.87
C ASN A 189 22.40 7.94 -24.54
N THR A 190 23.04 7.29 -23.57
CA THR A 190 24.38 7.67 -23.09
C THR A 190 25.49 7.56 -24.16
N ASN A 191 25.28 6.80 -25.23
CA ASN A 191 26.22 6.63 -26.33
C ASN A 191 25.93 7.55 -27.54
N GLY A 192 24.78 8.22 -27.58
CA GLY A 192 24.41 9.14 -28.65
C GLY A 192 23.00 9.71 -28.48
N TYR A 193 22.84 10.99 -28.77
CA TYR A 193 21.60 11.74 -28.60
C TYR A 193 21.54 12.97 -29.53
N ILE A 194 20.33 13.47 -29.75
CA ILE A 194 20.06 14.78 -30.36
C ILE A 194 19.78 15.76 -29.23
N GLU A 195 20.43 16.92 -29.27
CA GLU A 195 20.20 18.03 -28.34
C GLU A 195 19.69 19.25 -29.10
N ILE A 196 18.58 19.82 -28.63
CA ILE A 196 18.11 21.15 -29.00
C ILE A 196 18.53 22.05 -27.85
N THR A 197 19.49 22.95 -28.08
CA THR A 197 19.97 23.89 -27.05
C THR A 197 18.94 24.98 -26.76
N ALA A 198 19.17 25.74 -25.68
CA ALA A 198 18.28 26.82 -25.25
C ALA A 198 18.08 27.92 -26.31
N ASP A 199 19.06 28.13 -27.20
CA ASP A 199 19.00 29.08 -28.32
C ASP A 199 18.44 28.47 -29.62
N GLY A 200 18.01 27.20 -29.59
CA GLY A 200 17.41 26.50 -30.72
C GLY A 200 18.41 25.79 -31.65
N THR A 201 19.70 25.74 -31.32
CA THR A 201 20.69 24.99 -32.11
C THR A 201 20.49 23.48 -31.96
N PHE A 202 20.57 22.75 -33.07
CA PHE A 202 20.53 21.29 -33.09
C PHE A 202 21.95 20.70 -33.09
N ASN A 203 22.30 19.97 -32.04
CA ASN A 203 23.54 19.22 -31.92
C ASN A 203 23.29 17.71 -32.02
N PHE A 204 24.09 17.02 -32.82
CA PHE A 204 24.00 15.57 -33.00
C PHE A 204 25.24 14.91 -32.41
N HIS A 205 25.05 14.08 -31.37
CA HIS A 205 26.13 13.39 -30.67
C HIS A 205 26.14 11.91 -31.02
N GLY A 206 27.25 11.41 -31.56
CA GLY A 206 27.40 9.99 -31.90
C GLY A 206 28.77 9.66 -32.49
N LYS A 207 29.10 8.36 -32.57
CA LYS A 207 30.36 7.87 -33.16
C LYS A 207 30.36 7.86 -34.69
N GLY A 208 29.19 7.87 -35.31
CA GLY A 208 29.02 7.85 -36.75
C GLY A 208 27.56 8.08 -37.13
N PHE A 209 27.34 8.62 -38.31
CA PHE A 209 26.01 8.92 -38.84
C PHE A 209 25.82 8.16 -40.15
N ASN A 210 24.82 7.27 -40.16
CA ASN A 210 24.44 6.51 -41.34
C ASN A 210 23.08 7.02 -41.81
N PHE A 211 23.01 7.47 -43.06
CA PHE A 211 21.77 7.90 -43.67
C PHE A 211 21.31 6.80 -44.65
N SER A 212 20.19 6.15 -44.34
CA SER A 212 19.55 5.18 -45.22
C SER A 212 18.25 5.75 -45.75
N GLN A 213 18.07 5.77 -47.07
CA GLN A 213 16.78 6.07 -47.67
C GLN A 213 15.95 4.78 -47.75
N THR A 214 14.79 4.77 -47.10
CA THR A 214 13.76 3.76 -47.37
C THR A 214 12.94 4.26 -48.56
N LYS A 215 12.99 3.57 -49.70
CA LYS A 215 12.01 3.82 -50.76
C LYS A 215 10.65 3.39 -50.23
N ILE A 216 9.72 4.34 -50.15
CA ILE A 216 8.29 4.10 -49.88
C ILE A 216 7.64 3.69 -51.20
#